data_AF-W4LY12-F1
#
_entry.id   AF-W4LY12-F1
#
_cell.length_a   1.000
_cell.length_b   1.000
_cell.length_c   1.000
_cell.angle_alpha   90.00
_cell.angle_beta   90.00
_cell.angle_gamma   90.00
#
_symmetry.space_group_name_H-M   'P 1'
#
loop_
_entity.id
_entity.type
_entity.pdbx_description
1 polymer ?
#
loop_
_entity_poly.entity_id
_entity_poly.type
_entity_poly.pdbx_seq_one_letter_code
_entity_poly.pdbx_strand_id
1 'polypeptide(L)' 'MAISTFEGIVENGQIRLPENIKLPENAKVYVVIPDFEIVSPAYVSSPRLVNPAQVADFHKEIIEVSTDDEL' A
#
# COMPACT_ATOMS: atom_id res chain seq x y z
N MET A 1 -29.17 -14.10 14.29
CA MET A 1 -28.27 -14.28 13.13
C MET A 1 -27.29 -15.36 13.52
N ALA A 2 -27.26 -16.50 12.81
CA ALA A 2 -26.31 -17.57 13.12
C ALA A 2 -24.95 -17.20 12.52
N ILE A 3 -23.90 -17.23 13.34
CA ILE A 3 -22.52 -16.96 12.93
C ILE A 3 -21.77 -18.28 13.06
N SER A 4 -21.12 -18.70 11.97
CA SER A 4 -20.20 -19.83 11.98
C SER A 4 -18.79 -19.30 11.83
N THR A 5 -17.89 -19.76 12.71
CA THR A 5 -16.47 -19.41 12.66
C THR A 5 -15.70 -20.63 12.18
N PHE A 6 -14.86 -20.43 11.17
CA PHE A 6 -13.98 -21.46 10.62
C PHE A 6 -12.54 -20.99 10.77
N GLU A 7 -11.66 -21.90 11.18
CA GLU A 7 -10.22 -21.67 11.16
C GLU A 7 -9.71 -21.89 9.74
N GLY A 8 -8.82 -21.01 9.29
CA GLY A 8 -8.16 -21.08 8.01
C GLY A 8 -6.73 -20.58 8.13
N ILE A 9 -5.85 -21.09 7.27
CA ILE A 9 -4.44 -20.72 7.25
C ILE A 9 -4.22 -19.77 6.07
N VAL A 10 -3.45 -18.70 6.29
CA VAL A 10 -3.02 -17.82 5.20
C VAL A 10 -1.78 -18.41 4.53
N GLU A 11 -1.92 -18.84 3.28
CA GLU A 11 -0.80 -19.32 2.45
C GLU A 11 -0.68 -18.43 1.21
N ASN A 12 0.50 -17.84 0.98
CA ASN A 12 0.76 -16.93 -0.14
C ASN A 12 -0.24 -15.76 -0.24
N GLY A 13 -0.65 -15.21 0.91
CA GLY A 13 -1.62 -14.11 0.98
C GLY A 13 -3.07 -14.51 0.70
N GLN A 14 -3.35 -15.81 0.55
CA GLN A 14 -4.70 -16.33 0.33
C GLN A 14 -5.15 -17.12 1.55
N ILE A 15 -6.40 -16.91 1.98
CA ILE A 15 -7.01 -17.69 3.05
C ILE A 15 -7.40 -19.04 2.49
N ARG A 16 -6.80 -20.11 3.02
CA ARG A 16 -7.18 -21.49 2.71
C ARG A 16 -8.02 -22.06 3.84
N LEU A 17 -9.24 -22.45 3.50
CA LEU A 17 -10.13 -23.18 4.39
C LEU A 17 -9.90 -24.69 4.21
N PRO A 18 -10.16 -25.51 5.25
CA PRO A 18 -10.17 -26.96 5.12
C PRO A 18 -11.11 -27.43 4.00
N GLU A 19 -10.76 -28.50 3.28
CA GLU A 19 -11.50 -28.96 2.08
C GLU A 19 -12.97 -29.32 2.33
N ASN A 20 -13.34 -29.63 3.58
CA ASN A 20 -14.70 -29.94 3.97
C ASN A 20 -15.56 -28.69 4.24
N ILE A 21 -14.99 -27.49 4.22
CA ILE A 21 -15.72 -26.23 4.41
C ILE A 21 -16.08 -25.64 3.05
N LYS A 22 -17.39 -25.58 2.76
CA LYS A 22 -17.95 -24.86 1.62
C LYS A 22 -18.76 -23.67 2.11
N LEU A 23 -18.35 -22.47 1.72
CA LEU A 23 -19.11 -21.26 2.01
C LEU A 23 -20.31 -21.17 1.06
N PRO A 24 -21.49 -20.69 1.53
CA PRO A 24 -22.63 -20.46 0.66
C PRO A 24 -22.35 -19.42 -0.42
N GLU A 25 -23.00 -19.54 -1.57
CA GLU A 25 -22.91 -18.56 -2.65
C GLU A 25 -23.38 -17.17 -2.15
N ASN A 26 -22.65 -16.11 -2.54
CA ASN A 26 -22.90 -14.72 -2.13
C ASN A 26 -22.88 -14.45 -0.62
N ALA A 27 -22.32 -15.35 0.19
CA ALA A 27 -22.17 -15.13 1.62
C ALA A 27 -21.18 -13.98 1.90
N LYS A 28 -21.56 -13.07 2.80
CA LYS A 28 -20.66 -12.02 3.29
C LYS A 28 -19.69 -12.61 4.31
N VAL A 29 -18.39 -12.47 4.05
CA VAL A 29 -17.32 -13.00 4.91
C VAL A 29 -16.58 -11.85 5.59
N TYR A 30 -16.25 -12.04 6.88
CA TYR A 30 -15.38 -11.15 7.64
C TYR A 30 -14.14 -11.94 8.07
N VAL A 31 -12.97 -11.34 7.94
CA VAL A 31 -11.69 -11.95 8.31
C VAL A 31 -11.15 -11.22 9.53
N VAL A 32 -10.81 -11.98 10.57
CA VAL A 32 -10.16 -11.47 11.78
C VAL A 32 -8.76 -12.05 11.82
N ILE A 33 -7.73 -11.20 11.76
CA ILE A 33 -6.33 -11.62 11.86
C ILE A 33 -5.78 -11.06 13.17
N PRO A 34 -5.51 -11.89 14.19
CA PRO A 34 -4.91 -11.42 15.43
C PRO A 34 -3.48 -10.91 15.16
N ASP A 35 -3.06 -9.87 15.88
CA ASP A 35 -1.70 -9.31 15.85
C ASP A 35 -1.20 -8.88 14.46
N PHE A 36 -2.11 -8.60 13.53
CA PHE A 36 -1.77 -8.09 12.21
C PHE A 36 -1.60 -6.58 12.22
N GLU A 37 -0.36 -6.12 12.28
CA GLU A 37 -0.04 -4.71 12.05
C GLU A 37 -0.03 -4.42 10.55
N ILE A 38 -0.92 -3.54 10.12
CA ILE A 38 -0.83 -2.95 8.78
C ILE A 38 0.39 -2.03 8.82
N VAL A 39 1.52 -2.51 8.29
CA VAL A 39 2.65 -1.64 7.99
C VAL A 39 2.22 -0.79 6.81
N SER A 40 1.55 0.34 7.08
CA SER A 40 1.30 1.33 6.06
C SER A 40 2.68 1.75 5.52
N PRO A 41 2.96 1.61 4.21
CA PRO A 41 4.21 2.12 3.68
C PRO A 41 4.32 3.59 4.07
N ALA A 42 5.45 3.97 4.68
CA ALA A 42 5.66 5.34 5.14
C ALA A 42 5.45 6.29 3.96
N TYR A 43 4.35 7.03 3.97
CA TYR A 43 4.04 7.97 2.91
C TYR A 43 4.85 9.24 3.13
N VAL A 44 5.90 9.40 2.33
CA VAL A 44 6.58 10.70 2.22
C VAL A 44 5.70 11.58 1.33
N SER A 45 5.01 12.54 1.95
CA SER A 45 4.25 13.53 1.19
C SER A 45 5.21 14.35 0.34
N SER A 46 5.08 14.24 -0.98
CA SER A 46 5.83 15.10 -1.89
C SER A 46 5.22 16.51 -1.88
N PRO A 47 6.04 17.57 -1.88
CA PRO A 47 5.54 18.92 -2.08
C PRO A 47 4.71 19.00 -3.36
N ARG A 48 3.60 19.73 -3.29
CA ARG A 48 2.77 20.06 -4.45
C ARG A 48 2.84 21.56 -4.70
N LEU A 49 2.70 21.96 -5.97
CA LEU A 49 2.52 23.37 -6.31
C LEU A 49 1.19 23.87 -5.72
N VAL A 50 1.22 25.03 -5.08
CA VAL A 50 0.00 25.70 -4.58
C VAL A 50 -0.94 26.05 -5.74
N ASN A 51 -0.37 26.37 -6.90
CA ASN A 51 -1.10 26.60 -8.15
C ASN A 51 -0.53 25.72 -9.28
N PRO A 52 -1.27 24.68 -9.73
CA PRO A 52 -0.81 23.77 -10.80
C PRO A 52 -0.49 24.45 -12.14
N ALA A 53 -1.08 25.61 -12.43
CA ALA A 53 -0.85 26.32 -13.69
C ALA A 53 0.59 26.86 -13.84
N GLN A 54 1.33 26.99 -12.74
CA GLN A 54 2.70 27.52 -12.72
C GLN A 54 3.78 26.48 -13.03
N VAL A 55 3.40 25.26 -13.42
CA VAL A 55 4.37 24.19 -13.70
C VAL A 55 5.45 24.60 -14.73
N ALA A 56 5.11 25.47 -15.68
CA ALA A 56 6.03 25.97 -16.69
C ALA A 56 7.17 26.83 -16.09
N ASP A 57 6.94 27.47 -14.94
CA ASP A 57 7.94 28.32 -14.26
C ASP A 57 9.00 27.48 -13.54
N PHE A 58 8.71 26.21 -13.23
CA PHE A 58 9.60 25.30 -12.51
C PHE A 58 10.30 24.32 -13.46
N HIS A 59 11.30 24.81 -14.20
CA HIS A 59 12.19 23.97 -14.99
C HIS A 59 13.49 23.66 -14.24
N LYS A 60 13.95 22.41 -14.34
CA LYS A 60 15.19 21.98 -13.71
C LYS A 60 16.37 22.40 -14.59
N GLU A 61 17.19 23.33 -14.10
CA GLU A 61 18.51 23.60 -14.66
C GLU A 61 19.55 22.76 -13.93
N ILE A 62 20.41 22.07 -14.67
CA ILE A 62 21.52 21.29 -14.13
C ILE A 62 22.80 21.97 -14.58
N ILE A 63 23.56 22.48 -13.62
CA ILE A 63 24.86 23.09 -13.86
C ILE A 63 25.91 22.10 -13.35
N GLU A 64 26.73 21.59 -14.26
CA GLU A 64 27.91 20.81 -13.90
C GLU A 64 29.02 21.79 -13.53
N VAL A 65 29.37 21.82 -12.24
CA VAL A 65 30.52 22.59 -11.77
C VAL A 65 31.75 21.70 -11.89
N SER A 66 32.68 22.03 -12.77
CA SER A 66 34.00 21.40 -12.85
C SER A 66 34.86 21.83 -11.66
N THR A 67 35.50 20.89 -10.98
CA THR A 67 36.34 21.09 -9.79
C THR A 67 37.66 21.86 -10.04
N ASP A 68 37.85 22.46 -11.22
CA ASP A 68 39.11 23.14 -11.58
C ASP A 68 39.13 24.65 -11.28
N ASP A 69 38.06 25.23 -10.69
CA ASP A 69 38.04 26.62 -10.21
C ASP A 69 38.40 26.73 -8.71
N GLU A 70 39.33 25.90 -8.22
CA GLU A 70 40.13 26.19 -7.04
C GLU A 70 41.58 26.44 -7.46
N LEU A 71 41.94 27.70 -7.78
CA LEU A 71 43.25 28.33 -7.51
C LEU A 71 43.26 29.84 -7.82
#